data_AF-A0A4P2PX06-F1
#
_entry.id   AF-A0A4P2PX06-F1
#
_cell.length_a   1.000
_cell.length_b   1.000
_cell.length_c   1.000
_cell.angle_alpha   90.00
_cell.angle_beta   90.00
_cell.angle_gamma   90.00
#
_symmetry.space_group_name_H-M   'P 1'
#
loop_
_entity.id
_entity.type
_entity.pdbx_description
1 polymer ?
#
loop_
_entity_poly.entity_id
_entity_poly.type
_entity_poly.pdbx_seq_one_letter_code
_entity_poly.pdbx_strand_id
1 'polypeptide(L)'
;MNAAAVLIWLATVAAPLGAVAALLVASRRLYGRRRFVVGTALLGAVAFVPALLLEGFLQRWQGLDKTASSLDAITLVYLFAVAAPLEQGLKVAAVAPVARLRTVDEPLDGIIYAAAAALGFVSVHNAVYLWGRALPSLDIVRALLAVPAHLSFAALWGYALGRERKRPLGGRRFNAAWLGAMLLNGAYDYIVFACRPVALLLAAPMLLGIGFVVFLAARDLLRRGASPQSSERRGRRFRLAPPSLGSVREALRRTERPVTFTWIAFGALVTVGVMTTTLAAAVALGHRFGVDFAAVDRGDASAAAAAPLLLLVAAAIAAFPVAGYLVARASATGSVIEPAASAALAILGSLVLLGLAAPVAVVFATALAPIAFSLACAGAWLGTMR
;
A
#
# COMPACT_ATOMS: atom_id res chain seq x y z
N MET A 1 22.00 -15.76 -20.28
CA MET A 1 21.08 -16.38 -19.30
C MET A 1 20.98 -17.86 -19.60
N ASN A 2 20.96 -18.74 -18.60
CA ASN A 2 20.69 -20.17 -18.84
C ASN A 2 19.19 -20.41 -19.10
N ALA A 3 18.82 -21.60 -19.58
CA ALA A 3 17.43 -21.93 -19.94
C ALA A 3 16.44 -21.70 -18.77
N ALA A 4 16.83 -22.08 -17.54
CA ALA A 4 16.01 -21.86 -16.34
C ALA A 4 15.75 -20.36 -16.08
N ALA A 5 16.77 -19.52 -16.21
CA ALA A 5 16.65 -18.08 -16.05
C ALA A 5 15.75 -17.45 -17.12
N VAL A 6 15.81 -17.93 -18.36
CA VAL A 6 14.89 -17.47 -19.42
C VAL A 6 13.45 -17.85 -19.10
N LEU A 7 13.19 -19.06 -18.58
CA LEU A 7 11.85 -19.47 -18.18
C LEU A 7 11.31 -18.63 -17.01
N ILE A 8 12.13 -18.35 -16.00
CA ILE A 8 11.75 -17.48 -14.88
C ILE A 8 11.43 -16.07 -15.39
N TRP A 9 12.29 -15.52 -16.24
CA TRP A 9 12.07 -14.21 -16.86
C TRP A 9 10.75 -14.19 -17.62
N LEU A 10 10.51 -15.15 -18.53
CA LEU A 10 9.25 -15.27 -19.26
C LEU A 10 8.04 -15.39 -18.33
N ALA A 11 8.13 -16.18 -17.26
CA ALA A 11 7.06 -16.34 -16.29
C ALA A 11 6.72 -15.03 -15.56
N THR A 12 7.73 -14.26 -15.14
CA THR A 12 7.54 -12.97 -14.44
C THR A 12 6.94 -11.88 -15.34
N VAL A 13 7.18 -11.97 -16.66
CA VAL A 13 6.62 -11.08 -17.68
C VAL A 13 5.21 -11.51 -18.10
N ALA A 14 4.98 -12.82 -18.22
CA ALA A 14 3.71 -13.37 -18.65
C ALA A 14 2.66 -13.39 -17.53
N ALA A 15 3.05 -13.53 -16.26
CA ALA A 15 2.12 -13.65 -15.14
C ALA A 15 1.14 -12.45 -15.01
N PRO A 16 1.56 -11.17 -15.12
CA PRO A 16 0.61 -10.05 -15.06
C PRO A 16 -0.34 -10.03 -16.27
N LEU A 17 0.13 -10.41 -17.46
CA LEU A 17 -0.72 -10.57 -18.65
C LEU A 17 -1.72 -11.72 -18.49
N GLY A 18 -1.28 -12.82 -17.88
CA GLY A 18 -2.13 -13.94 -17.47
C GLY A 18 -3.21 -13.51 -16.48
N ALA A 19 -2.89 -12.61 -15.54
CA ALA A 19 -3.88 -12.03 -14.63
C ALA A 19 -4.94 -11.17 -15.36
N VAL A 20 -4.54 -10.42 -16.40
CA VAL A 20 -5.49 -9.72 -17.29
C VAL A 20 -6.39 -10.74 -18.01
N ALA A 21 -5.81 -11.79 -18.59
CA ALA A 21 -6.59 -12.84 -19.26
C ALA A 21 -7.57 -13.54 -18.30
N ALA A 22 -7.12 -13.90 -17.10
CA ALA A 22 -7.96 -14.48 -16.06
C ALA A 22 -9.12 -13.56 -15.68
N LEU A 23 -8.87 -12.25 -15.53
CA LEU A 23 -9.91 -11.24 -15.27
C LEU A 23 -10.96 -11.20 -16.40
N LEU A 24 -10.52 -11.25 -17.66
CA LEU A 24 -11.39 -11.21 -18.83
C LEU A 24 -12.25 -12.47 -18.99
N VAL A 25 -11.70 -13.63 -18.63
CA VAL A 25 -12.40 -14.92 -18.69
C VAL A 25 -13.38 -15.07 -17.52
N ALA A 26 -12.95 -14.74 -16.30
CA ALA A 26 -13.76 -14.90 -15.10
C ALA A 26 -14.92 -13.90 -15.00
N SER A 27 -14.77 -12.70 -15.58
CA SER A 27 -15.77 -11.64 -15.44
C SER A 27 -16.71 -11.56 -16.63
N ARG A 28 -17.94 -12.10 -16.45
CA ARG A 28 -19.02 -11.93 -17.43
C ARG A 28 -19.41 -10.46 -17.68
N ARG A 29 -19.13 -9.57 -16.71
CA ARG A 29 -19.38 -8.13 -16.85
C ARG A 29 -18.53 -7.48 -17.96
N LEU A 30 -17.41 -8.12 -18.32
CA LEU A 30 -16.45 -7.57 -19.27
C LEU A 30 -16.69 -7.99 -20.72
N TYR A 31 -17.65 -8.88 -21.04
CA TYR A 31 -17.83 -9.40 -22.42
C TYR A 31 -17.89 -8.30 -23.49
N GLY A 32 -18.63 -7.22 -23.26
CA GLY A 32 -18.71 -6.08 -24.19
C GLY A 32 -17.54 -5.08 -24.10
N ARG A 33 -16.68 -5.20 -23.10
CA ARG A 33 -15.61 -4.23 -22.78
C ARG A 33 -14.19 -4.80 -22.86
N ARG A 34 -14.03 -6.08 -23.25
CA ARG A 34 -12.72 -6.76 -23.28
C ARG A 34 -11.66 -6.00 -24.07
N ARG A 35 -12.03 -5.46 -25.23
CA ARG A 35 -11.12 -4.67 -26.08
C ARG A 35 -10.56 -3.43 -25.38
N PHE A 36 -11.35 -2.79 -24.51
CA PHE A 36 -10.90 -1.61 -23.76
C PHE A 36 -9.95 -2.02 -22.64
N VAL A 37 -10.22 -3.13 -21.95
CA VAL A 37 -9.32 -3.67 -20.92
C VAL A 37 -7.97 -4.08 -21.53
N VAL A 38 -7.99 -4.81 -22.65
CA VAL A 38 -6.76 -5.18 -23.38
C VAL A 38 -6.03 -3.93 -23.89
N GLY A 39 -6.76 -2.99 -24.51
CA GLY A 39 -6.18 -1.73 -24.98
C GLY A 39 -5.54 -0.92 -23.85
N THR A 40 -6.17 -0.83 -22.68
CA THR A 40 -5.60 -0.15 -21.51
C THR A 40 -4.38 -0.88 -20.95
N ALA A 41 -4.35 -2.21 -20.97
CA ALA A 41 -3.16 -2.97 -20.60
C ALA A 41 -1.99 -2.71 -21.57
N LEU A 42 -2.25 -2.72 -22.88
CA LEU A 42 -1.24 -2.40 -23.89
C LEU A 42 -0.73 -0.96 -23.75
N LEU A 43 -1.63 0.00 -23.51
CA LEU A 43 -1.24 1.38 -23.21
C LEU A 43 -0.41 1.47 -21.94
N GLY A 44 -0.71 0.69 -20.91
CA GLY A 44 0.10 0.60 -19.70
C GLY A 44 1.53 0.09 -19.96
N ALA A 45 1.66 -0.94 -20.80
CA ALA A 45 2.94 -1.47 -21.24
C ALA A 45 3.76 -0.42 -22.01
N VAL A 46 3.14 0.27 -22.97
CA VAL A 46 3.78 1.36 -23.72
C VAL A 46 4.14 2.54 -22.82
N ALA A 47 3.27 2.87 -21.86
CA ALA A 47 3.49 3.97 -20.92
C ALA A 47 4.65 3.73 -19.96
N PHE A 48 5.19 2.51 -19.85
CA PHE A 48 6.45 2.29 -19.14
C PHE A 48 7.67 2.83 -19.90
N VAL A 49 7.63 2.92 -21.24
CA VAL A 49 8.79 3.33 -22.05
C VAL A 49 9.29 4.74 -21.68
N PRO A 50 8.43 5.77 -21.55
CA PRO A 50 8.89 7.08 -21.07
C PRO A 50 9.53 7.04 -19.68
N ALA A 51 9.02 6.20 -18.76
CA ALA A 51 9.62 6.03 -17.44
C ALA A 51 11.02 5.45 -17.56
N LEU A 52 11.18 4.37 -18.33
CA LEU A 52 12.47 3.73 -18.59
C LEU A 52 13.50 4.72 -19.16
N LEU A 53 13.10 5.53 -20.15
CA LEU A 53 14.01 6.50 -20.78
C LEU A 53 14.42 7.59 -19.81
N LEU A 54 13.47 8.16 -19.05
CA LEU A 54 13.76 9.24 -18.10
C LEU A 54 14.59 8.73 -16.92
N GLU A 55 14.26 7.57 -16.37
CA GLU A 55 15.01 6.97 -15.26
C GLU A 55 16.44 6.61 -15.69
N GLY A 56 16.60 5.98 -16.86
CA GLY A 56 17.93 5.67 -17.40
C GLY A 56 18.74 6.91 -17.81
N PHE A 57 18.08 8.03 -18.14
CA PHE A 57 18.76 9.31 -18.33
C PHE A 57 19.26 9.88 -16.99
N LEU A 58 18.38 9.95 -15.98
CA LEU A 58 18.72 10.49 -14.66
C LEU A 58 19.81 9.68 -13.95
N GLN A 59 19.78 8.36 -14.11
CA GLN A 59 20.82 7.46 -13.62
C GLN A 59 22.18 7.78 -14.25
N ARG A 60 22.25 7.97 -15.57
CA ARG A 60 23.52 8.29 -16.26
C ARG A 60 24.01 9.71 -16.00
N TRP A 61 23.10 10.66 -15.83
CA TRP A 61 23.43 12.07 -15.70
C TRP A 61 23.84 12.46 -14.27
N GLN A 62 23.12 11.95 -13.26
CA GLN A 62 23.28 12.35 -11.85
C GLN A 62 23.57 11.17 -10.91
N GLY A 63 23.75 9.95 -11.44
CA GLY A 63 23.92 8.75 -10.61
C GLY A 63 22.66 8.35 -9.83
N LEU A 64 21.49 8.90 -10.19
CA LEU A 64 20.22 8.62 -9.51
C LEU A 64 19.71 7.23 -9.90
N ASP A 65 19.91 6.26 -9.00
CA ASP A 65 19.53 4.87 -9.22
C ASP A 65 18.58 4.41 -8.11
N LYS A 66 17.39 3.94 -8.48
CA LYS A 66 16.45 3.33 -7.51
C LYS A 66 17.07 2.13 -6.81
N THR A 67 17.97 1.43 -7.50
CA THR A 67 18.64 0.21 -7.03
C THR A 67 19.92 0.49 -6.24
N ALA A 68 20.30 1.76 -6.07
CA ALA A 68 21.38 2.13 -5.16
C ALA A 68 21.02 1.72 -3.73
N SER A 69 21.95 1.06 -3.06
CA SER A 69 21.79 0.60 -1.68
C SER A 69 22.03 1.70 -0.63
N SER A 70 22.16 2.97 -1.04
CA SER A 70 22.39 4.11 -0.14
C SER A 70 21.05 4.70 0.32
N LEU A 71 20.99 5.01 1.62
CA LEU A 71 19.83 5.65 2.27
C LEU A 71 19.98 7.17 2.31
N ASP A 72 20.56 7.76 1.26
CA ASP A 72 20.78 9.20 1.23
C ASP A 72 19.48 9.98 0.92
N ALA A 73 19.45 11.23 1.36
CA ALA A 73 18.29 12.11 1.15
C ALA A 73 17.97 12.33 -0.34
N ILE A 74 18.98 12.23 -1.19
CA ILE A 74 18.86 12.38 -2.65
C ILE A 74 18.03 11.23 -3.23
N THR A 75 18.29 10.00 -2.80
CA THR A 75 17.53 8.81 -3.18
C THR A 75 16.07 8.92 -2.74
N LEU A 76 15.82 9.40 -1.52
CA LEU A 76 14.44 9.64 -1.05
C LEU A 76 13.70 10.69 -1.90
N VAL A 77 14.35 11.82 -2.20
CA VAL A 77 13.75 12.85 -3.07
C VAL A 77 13.47 12.26 -4.45
N TYR A 78 14.40 11.52 -5.03
CA TYR A 78 14.21 10.87 -6.33
C TYR A 78 13.04 9.89 -6.32
N LEU A 79 12.93 9.00 -5.32
CA LEU A 79 11.86 8.01 -5.22
C LEU A 79 10.47 8.66 -5.10
N PHE A 80 10.32 9.65 -4.21
CA PHE A 80 9.02 10.23 -3.90
C PHE A 80 8.62 11.39 -4.82
N ALA A 81 9.57 12.17 -5.33
CA ALA A 81 9.29 13.38 -6.12
C ALA A 81 9.49 13.19 -7.63
N VAL A 82 10.15 12.10 -8.06
CA VAL A 82 10.37 11.84 -9.49
C VAL A 82 9.79 10.49 -9.91
N ALA A 83 10.30 9.40 -9.35
CA ALA A 83 9.95 8.05 -9.75
C ALA A 83 8.48 7.71 -9.54
N ALA A 84 8.00 7.77 -8.29
CA ALA A 84 6.63 7.42 -7.97
C ALA A 84 5.58 8.30 -8.68
N PRO A 85 5.72 9.64 -8.73
CA PRO A 85 4.81 10.49 -9.49
C PRO A 85 4.80 10.15 -10.98
N LEU A 86 5.97 9.93 -11.58
CA LEU A 86 6.10 9.57 -13.00
C LEU A 86 5.38 8.26 -13.30
N GLU A 87 5.66 7.22 -12.54
CA GLU A 87 5.05 5.91 -12.75
C GLU A 87 3.53 5.91 -12.56
N GLN A 88 3.03 6.56 -11.51
CA GLN A 88 1.58 6.63 -11.27
C GLN A 88 0.90 7.55 -12.29
N GLY A 89 1.54 8.65 -12.68
CA GLY A 89 1.06 9.56 -13.72
C GLY A 89 0.94 8.89 -15.08
N LEU A 90 1.94 8.09 -15.48
CA LEU A 90 1.93 7.35 -16.75
C LEU A 90 0.85 6.26 -16.79
N LYS A 91 0.60 5.57 -15.67
CA LYS A 91 -0.54 4.64 -15.56
C LYS A 91 -1.88 5.36 -15.69
N VAL A 92 -2.03 6.54 -15.10
CA VAL A 92 -3.21 7.40 -15.28
C VAL A 92 -3.36 7.83 -16.75
N ALA A 93 -2.26 8.20 -17.41
CA ALA A 93 -2.26 8.55 -18.83
C ALA A 93 -2.72 7.38 -19.71
N ALA A 94 -2.32 6.14 -19.40
CA ALA A 94 -2.80 4.93 -20.09
C ALA A 94 -4.32 4.68 -19.92
N VAL A 95 -4.93 5.14 -18.81
CA VAL A 95 -6.38 5.06 -18.57
C VAL A 95 -7.14 6.26 -19.16
N ALA A 96 -6.47 7.37 -19.45
CA ALA A 96 -7.12 8.59 -19.92
C ALA A 96 -8.02 8.41 -21.17
N PRO A 97 -7.66 7.59 -22.19
CA PRO A 97 -8.53 7.37 -23.34
C PRO A 97 -9.87 6.74 -22.96
N VAL A 98 -9.86 5.67 -22.17
CA VAL A 98 -11.10 4.97 -21.76
C VAL A 98 -11.96 5.81 -20.82
N ALA A 99 -11.32 6.65 -19.98
CA ALA A 99 -12.01 7.61 -19.14
C ALA A 99 -12.67 8.74 -19.95
N ARG A 100 -12.00 9.25 -21.00
CA ARG A 100 -12.53 10.31 -21.88
C ARG A 100 -13.64 9.81 -22.79
N LEU A 101 -13.52 8.58 -23.30
CA LEU A 101 -14.55 7.91 -24.09
C LEU A 101 -15.79 7.51 -23.26
N ARG A 102 -15.80 7.82 -21.95
CA ARG A 102 -16.86 7.47 -21.00
C ARG A 102 -17.20 5.99 -20.96
N THR A 103 -16.23 5.13 -21.24
CA THR A 103 -16.38 3.65 -21.18
C THR A 103 -16.31 3.08 -19.76
N VAL A 104 -16.16 3.95 -18.76
CA VAL A 104 -16.28 3.65 -17.33
C VAL A 104 -17.76 3.74 -16.96
N ASP A 105 -18.54 2.75 -17.39
CA ASP A 105 -20.00 2.77 -17.22
C ASP A 105 -20.40 2.20 -15.85
N GLU A 106 -19.74 1.13 -15.43
CA GLU A 106 -19.95 0.50 -14.13
C GLU A 106 -18.99 1.09 -13.08
N PRO A 107 -19.41 1.23 -11.82
CA PRO A 107 -18.53 1.73 -10.76
C PRO A 107 -17.21 0.93 -10.65
N LEU A 108 -17.26 -0.39 -10.85
CA LEU A 108 -16.06 -1.24 -10.75
C LEU A 108 -15.07 -1.03 -11.91
N ASP A 109 -15.52 -0.51 -13.05
CA ASP A 109 -14.68 -0.34 -14.25
C ASP A 109 -13.47 0.58 -13.97
N GLY A 110 -13.62 1.54 -13.05
CA GLY A 110 -12.50 2.41 -12.65
C GLY A 110 -11.32 1.63 -12.06
N ILE A 111 -11.59 0.63 -11.20
CA ILE A 111 -10.54 -0.26 -10.66
C ILE A 111 -10.04 -1.21 -11.75
N ILE A 112 -10.92 -1.72 -12.62
CA ILE A 112 -10.54 -2.68 -13.67
C ILE A 112 -9.58 -2.05 -14.69
N TYR A 113 -9.86 -0.85 -15.18
CA TYR A 113 -8.97 -0.18 -16.14
C TYR A 113 -7.65 0.26 -15.47
N ALA A 114 -7.70 0.73 -14.22
CA ALA A 114 -6.49 1.04 -13.46
C ALA A 114 -5.61 -0.21 -13.27
N ALA A 115 -6.22 -1.34 -12.91
CA ALA A 115 -5.56 -2.63 -12.80
C ALA A 115 -4.96 -3.10 -14.14
N ALA A 116 -5.70 -2.97 -15.24
CA ALA A 116 -5.22 -3.33 -16.57
C ALA A 116 -3.98 -2.51 -16.95
N ALA A 117 -4.01 -1.18 -16.76
CA ALA A 117 -2.85 -0.32 -17.00
C ALA A 117 -1.65 -0.72 -16.13
N ALA A 118 -1.87 -1.00 -14.85
CA ALA A 118 -0.81 -1.44 -13.93
C ALA A 118 -0.20 -2.78 -14.32
N LEU A 119 -1.02 -3.77 -14.72
CA LEU A 119 -0.55 -5.09 -15.13
C LEU A 119 0.28 -5.04 -16.42
N GLY A 120 -0.14 -4.23 -17.40
CA GLY A 120 0.67 -3.99 -18.60
C GLY A 120 1.98 -3.28 -18.28
N PHE A 121 1.92 -2.23 -17.46
CA PHE A 121 3.09 -1.47 -17.02
C PHE A 121 4.11 -2.35 -16.29
N VAL A 122 3.67 -3.13 -15.30
CA VAL A 122 4.56 -4.01 -14.51
C VAL A 122 5.12 -5.17 -15.34
N SER A 123 4.42 -5.61 -16.39
CA SER A 123 4.93 -6.66 -17.29
C SER A 123 6.22 -6.18 -17.99
N VAL A 124 6.21 -4.97 -18.54
CA VAL A 124 7.40 -4.39 -19.21
C VAL A 124 8.45 -3.99 -18.18
N HIS A 125 8.04 -3.44 -17.03
CA HIS A 125 8.96 -3.17 -15.92
C HIS A 125 9.74 -4.42 -15.51
N ASN A 126 9.06 -5.55 -15.25
CA ASN A 126 9.71 -6.81 -14.88
C ASN A 126 10.60 -7.34 -16.01
N ALA A 127 10.14 -7.20 -17.27
CA ALA A 127 10.92 -7.61 -18.43
C ALA A 127 12.27 -6.90 -18.48
N VAL A 128 12.27 -5.57 -18.32
CA VAL A 128 13.49 -4.75 -18.36
C VAL A 128 14.33 -4.93 -17.09
N TYR A 129 13.69 -4.95 -15.92
CA TYR A 129 14.36 -5.08 -14.64
C TYR A 129 15.19 -6.36 -14.53
N LEU A 130 14.68 -7.48 -15.02
CA LEU A 130 15.36 -8.78 -14.96
C LEU A 130 16.23 -9.08 -16.19
N TRP A 131 16.20 -8.24 -17.23
CA TRP A 131 16.91 -8.50 -18.48
C TRP A 131 18.43 -8.48 -18.28
N GLY A 132 19.11 -9.52 -18.77
CA GLY A 132 20.57 -9.58 -18.78
C GLY A 132 21.23 -9.71 -17.40
N ARG A 133 20.45 -9.79 -16.31
CA ARG A 133 20.97 -9.96 -14.95
C ARG A 133 21.20 -11.43 -14.63
N ALA A 134 22.19 -11.72 -13.79
CA ALA A 134 22.11 -12.94 -12.98
C ALA A 134 20.81 -12.83 -12.17
N LEU A 135 19.99 -13.89 -12.09
CA LEU A 135 18.72 -13.84 -11.36
C LEU A 135 18.92 -14.37 -9.93
N PRO A 136 19.49 -13.60 -8.99
CA PRO A 136 19.48 -14.01 -7.60
C PRO A 136 18.02 -14.13 -7.14
N SER A 137 17.78 -14.99 -6.15
CA SER A 137 16.46 -15.18 -5.54
C SER A 137 15.81 -13.86 -5.12
N LEU A 138 16.62 -12.87 -4.71
CA LEU A 138 16.17 -11.54 -4.31
C LEU A 138 15.45 -10.79 -5.43
N ASP A 139 16.05 -10.68 -6.62
CA ASP A 139 15.48 -9.91 -7.73
C ASP A 139 14.20 -10.58 -8.28
N ILE A 140 14.14 -11.91 -8.21
CA ILE A 140 12.91 -12.66 -8.51
C ILE A 140 11.80 -12.29 -7.51
N VAL A 141 12.09 -12.28 -6.21
CA VAL A 141 11.12 -11.88 -5.18
C VAL A 141 10.65 -10.44 -5.39
N ARG A 142 11.55 -9.51 -5.73
CA ARG A 142 11.19 -8.11 -6.04
C ARG A 142 10.24 -8.01 -7.23
N ALA A 143 10.54 -8.71 -8.32
CA ALA A 143 9.68 -8.75 -9.50
C ALA A 143 8.30 -9.34 -9.21
N LEU A 144 8.22 -10.35 -8.33
CA LEU A 144 6.96 -10.94 -7.90
C LEU A 144 6.15 -9.99 -6.99
N LEU A 145 6.80 -9.28 -6.07
CA LEU A 145 6.15 -8.31 -5.17
C LEU A 145 5.68 -7.05 -5.92
N ALA A 146 6.35 -6.67 -7.00
CA ALA A 146 5.99 -5.49 -7.80
C ALA A 146 4.57 -5.62 -8.39
N VAL A 147 4.15 -6.84 -8.75
CA VAL A 147 2.83 -7.08 -9.36
C VAL A 147 1.67 -6.68 -8.43
N PRO A 148 1.51 -7.25 -7.22
CA PRO A 148 0.46 -6.82 -6.29
C PRO A 148 0.66 -5.38 -5.81
N ALA A 149 1.89 -4.86 -5.75
CA ALA A 149 2.17 -3.48 -5.38
C ALA A 149 1.55 -2.48 -6.39
N HIS A 150 1.98 -2.54 -7.65
CA HIS A 150 1.47 -1.63 -8.68
C HIS A 150 -0.03 -1.78 -8.91
N LEU A 151 -0.56 -3.01 -8.82
CA LEU A 151 -2.00 -3.26 -8.89
C LEU A 151 -2.75 -2.53 -7.76
N SER A 152 -2.25 -2.61 -6.54
CA SER A 152 -2.87 -1.99 -5.37
C SER A 152 -2.82 -0.47 -5.42
N PHE A 153 -1.67 0.11 -5.78
CA PHE A 153 -1.53 1.57 -5.94
C PHE A 153 -2.49 2.11 -7.02
N ALA A 154 -2.56 1.42 -8.16
CA ALA A 154 -3.45 1.82 -9.24
C ALA A 154 -4.93 1.70 -8.85
N ALA A 155 -5.29 0.65 -8.12
CA ALA A 155 -6.67 0.46 -7.67
C ALA A 155 -7.15 1.54 -6.68
N LEU A 156 -6.25 2.19 -5.93
CA LEU A 156 -6.62 3.30 -5.03
C LEU A 156 -7.19 4.49 -5.79
N TRP A 157 -6.49 5.00 -6.81
CA TRP A 157 -7.03 6.08 -7.64
C TRP A 157 -8.09 5.56 -8.63
N GLY A 158 -8.04 4.28 -9.02
CA GLY A 158 -9.09 3.60 -9.78
C GLY A 158 -10.44 3.56 -9.05
N TYR A 159 -10.42 3.45 -7.71
CA TYR A 159 -11.63 3.56 -6.90
C TYR A 159 -12.28 4.94 -7.03
N ALA A 160 -11.48 6.01 -6.95
CA ALA A 160 -11.97 7.37 -7.13
C ALA A 160 -12.52 7.59 -8.54
N LEU A 161 -11.84 7.07 -9.57
CA LEU A 161 -12.30 7.10 -10.96
C LEU A 161 -13.67 6.42 -11.12
N GLY A 162 -13.84 5.22 -10.57
CA GLY A 162 -15.11 4.47 -10.64
C GLY A 162 -16.25 5.12 -9.87
N ARG A 163 -15.93 5.69 -8.69
CA ARG A 163 -16.90 6.40 -7.84
C ARG A 163 -17.36 7.71 -8.46
N GLU A 164 -16.48 8.41 -9.16
CA GLU A 164 -16.75 9.69 -9.81
C GLU A 164 -16.83 9.57 -11.33
N ARG A 165 -17.21 8.39 -11.87
CA ARG A 165 -17.18 8.06 -13.31
C ARG A 165 -17.88 9.04 -14.27
N LYS A 166 -18.81 9.86 -13.75
CA LYS A 166 -19.52 10.90 -14.52
C LYS A 166 -18.76 12.24 -14.57
N ARG A 167 -17.67 12.38 -13.82
CA ARG A 167 -16.84 13.58 -13.74
C ARG A 167 -15.57 13.42 -14.56
N PRO A 168 -14.98 14.51 -15.06
CA PRO A 168 -13.68 14.45 -15.69
C PRO A 168 -12.62 13.96 -14.68
N LEU A 169 -11.57 13.36 -15.23
CA LEU A 169 -10.39 12.95 -14.47
C LEU A 169 -9.74 14.18 -13.82
N GLY A 170 -9.24 14.04 -12.59
CA GLY A 170 -8.58 15.13 -11.86
C GLY A 170 -9.45 15.85 -10.81
N GLY A 171 -10.60 15.29 -10.44
CA GLY A 171 -11.40 15.80 -9.31
C GLY A 171 -10.68 15.68 -7.95
N ARG A 172 -11.11 16.44 -6.94
CA ARG A 172 -10.48 16.47 -5.60
C ARG A 172 -10.25 15.08 -4.98
N ARG A 173 -11.22 14.16 -5.11
CA ARG A 173 -11.08 12.80 -4.57
C ARG A 173 -10.09 11.96 -5.36
N PHE A 174 -10.06 12.12 -6.68
CA PHE A 174 -9.08 11.47 -7.53
C PHE A 174 -7.67 11.93 -7.20
N ASN A 175 -7.45 13.25 -7.10
CA ASN A 175 -6.11 13.80 -6.79
C ASN A 175 -5.63 13.35 -5.41
N ALA A 176 -6.51 13.31 -4.42
CA ALA A 176 -6.16 12.79 -3.08
C ALA A 176 -5.79 11.30 -3.11
N ALA A 177 -6.56 10.48 -3.84
CA ALA A 177 -6.28 9.05 -3.97
C ALA A 177 -5.00 8.78 -4.77
N TRP A 178 -4.74 9.58 -5.82
CA TRP A 178 -3.53 9.52 -6.63
C TRP A 178 -2.30 9.93 -5.83
N LEU A 179 -2.37 11.01 -5.05
CA LEU A 179 -1.30 11.42 -4.13
C LEU A 179 -1.01 10.33 -3.09
N GLY A 180 -2.05 9.72 -2.51
CA GLY A 180 -1.88 8.58 -1.60
C GLY A 180 -1.19 7.39 -2.27
N ALA A 181 -1.59 7.04 -3.50
CA ALA A 181 -0.95 5.98 -4.27
C ALA A 181 0.52 6.28 -4.60
N MET A 182 0.85 7.54 -4.92
CA MET A 182 2.21 8.01 -5.17
C MET A 182 3.09 7.86 -3.92
N LEU A 183 2.63 8.31 -2.76
CA LEU A 183 3.37 8.18 -1.51
C LEU A 183 3.60 6.71 -1.13
N LEU A 184 2.60 5.85 -1.34
CA LEU A 184 2.72 4.41 -1.10
C LEU A 184 3.67 3.74 -2.11
N ASN A 185 3.69 4.18 -3.38
CA ASN A 185 4.64 3.67 -4.37
C ASN A 185 6.09 4.03 -3.99
N GLY A 186 6.35 5.29 -3.64
CA GLY A 186 7.69 5.72 -3.19
C GLY A 186 8.16 4.99 -1.93
N ALA A 187 7.26 4.78 -0.96
CA ALA A 187 7.56 4.00 0.24
C ALA A 187 7.88 2.53 -0.10
N TYR A 188 7.15 1.93 -1.04
CA TYR A 188 7.41 0.58 -1.51
C TYR A 188 8.77 0.46 -2.20
N ASP A 189 9.08 1.35 -3.15
CA ASP A 189 10.36 1.34 -3.86
C ASP A 189 11.53 1.50 -2.88
N TYR A 190 11.36 2.35 -1.87
CA TYR A 190 12.33 2.52 -0.80
C TYR A 190 12.57 1.23 0.01
N ILE A 191 11.50 0.52 0.41
CA ILE A 191 11.60 -0.76 1.13
C ILE A 191 12.27 -1.84 0.28
N VAL A 192 11.94 -1.89 -1.01
CA VAL A 192 12.32 -2.99 -1.89
C VAL A 192 13.73 -2.83 -2.44
N PHE A 193 14.15 -1.61 -2.75
CA PHE A 193 15.41 -1.35 -3.42
C PHE A 193 16.47 -0.69 -2.52
N ALA A 194 16.08 0.29 -1.69
CA ALA A 194 17.05 0.99 -0.85
C ALA A 194 17.44 0.19 0.41
N CYS A 195 16.63 -0.80 0.80
CA CYS A 195 16.84 -1.54 2.03
C CYS A 195 17.44 -2.94 1.82
N ARG A 196 18.02 -3.48 2.91
CA ARG A 196 18.60 -4.83 2.95
C ARG A 196 17.55 -5.91 2.64
N PRO A 197 17.96 -7.12 2.21
CA PRO A 197 17.04 -8.22 1.88
C PRO A 197 15.97 -8.51 2.94
N VAL A 198 16.30 -8.33 4.23
CA VAL A 198 15.36 -8.52 5.35
C VAL A 198 14.18 -7.54 5.30
N ALA A 199 14.34 -6.36 4.70
CA ALA A 199 13.29 -5.36 4.57
C ALA A 199 12.18 -5.79 3.60
N LEU A 200 12.40 -6.78 2.74
CA LEU A 200 11.33 -7.38 1.94
C LEU A 200 10.25 -8.03 2.82
N LEU A 201 10.59 -8.44 4.06
CA LEU A 201 9.60 -8.89 5.04
C LEU A 201 8.63 -7.77 5.44
N LEU A 202 8.99 -6.49 5.23
CA LEU A 202 8.14 -5.33 5.51
C LEU A 202 7.25 -4.95 4.33
N ALA A 203 7.65 -5.31 3.10
CA ALA A 203 6.81 -5.11 1.93
C ALA A 203 5.52 -5.93 2.06
N ALA A 204 5.59 -7.16 2.57
CA ALA A 204 4.44 -8.03 2.77
C ALA A 204 3.32 -7.39 3.63
N PRO A 205 3.57 -6.97 4.88
CA PRO A 205 2.53 -6.38 5.72
C PRO A 205 1.98 -5.08 5.09
N MET A 206 2.83 -4.23 4.49
CA MET A 206 2.38 -3.02 3.79
C MET A 206 1.40 -3.36 2.65
N LEU A 207 1.76 -4.32 1.79
CA LEU A 207 0.91 -4.76 0.68
C LEU A 207 -0.39 -5.41 1.16
N LEU A 208 -0.37 -6.15 2.26
CA LEU A 208 -1.59 -6.70 2.87
C LEU A 208 -2.53 -5.59 3.35
N GLY A 209 -1.99 -4.56 4.00
CA GLY A 209 -2.77 -3.40 4.46
C GLY A 209 -3.44 -2.66 3.29
N ILE A 210 -2.68 -2.35 2.24
CA ILE A 210 -3.21 -1.66 1.06
C ILE A 210 -4.20 -2.57 0.31
N GLY A 211 -3.88 -3.85 0.16
CA GLY A 211 -4.76 -4.84 -0.45
C GLY A 211 -6.10 -4.96 0.27
N PHE A 212 -6.10 -4.89 1.60
CA PHE A 212 -7.34 -4.85 2.39
C PHE A 212 -8.16 -3.58 2.10
N VAL A 213 -7.52 -2.40 2.00
CA VAL A 213 -8.19 -1.16 1.61
C VAL A 213 -8.81 -1.27 0.21
N VAL A 214 -8.06 -1.80 -0.75
CA VAL A 214 -8.55 -2.04 -2.12
C VAL A 214 -9.71 -3.03 -2.15
N PHE A 215 -9.66 -4.09 -1.32
CA PHE A 215 -10.77 -5.03 -1.17
C PHE A 215 -12.05 -4.33 -0.69
N LEU A 216 -11.95 -3.47 0.33
CA LEU A 216 -13.09 -2.69 0.82
C LEU A 216 -13.61 -1.71 -0.25
N ALA A 217 -12.70 -1.08 -1.00
CA ALA A 217 -13.01 -0.18 -2.10
C ALA A 217 -13.78 -0.88 -3.24
N ALA A 218 -13.29 -2.05 -3.69
CA ALA A 218 -13.96 -2.86 -4.71
C ALA A 218 -15.35 -3.33 -4.23
N ARG A 219 -15.48 -3.73 -2.96
CA ARG A 219 -16.77 -4.12 -2.37
C ARG A 219 -17.77 -2.97 -2.33
N ASP A 220 -17.34 -1.74 -2.04
CA ASP A 220 -18.21 -0.55 -2.09
C ASP A 220 -18.69 -0.27 -3.52
N LEU A 221 -17.81 -0.35 -4.53
CA LEU A 221 -18.18 -0.14 -5.93
C LEU A 221 -19.15 -1.22 -6.44
N LEU A 222 -18.90 -2.49 -6.07
CA LEU A 222 -19.81 -3.59 -6.39
C LEU A 222 -21.21 -3.38 -5.81
N ARG A 223 -21.31 -2.90 -4.57
CA ARG A 223 -22.60 -2.57 -3.93
C ARG A 223 -23.31 -1.42 -4.65
N ARG A 224 -22.57 -0.40 -5.10
CA ARG A 224 -23.12 0.72 -5.88
C ARG A 224 -23.61 0.33 -7.26
N GLY A 225 -23.06 -0.74 -7.83
CA GLY A 225 -23.48 -1.30 -9.11
C GLY A 225 -24.63 -2.32 -9.00
N ALA A 226 -25.00 -2.75 -7.79
CA ALA A 226 -26.09 -3.69 -7.56
C ALA A 226 -27.43 -2.96 -7.51
N SER A 227 -28.46 -3.48 -8.18
CA SER A 227 -29.83 -2.96 -8.11
C SER A 227 -30.44 -3.20 -6.71
N PRO A 228 -31.35 -2.33 -6.24
CA PRO A 228 -31.88 -2.35 -4.86
C PRO A 228 -32.41 -3.72 -4.40
N GLN A 229 -33.04 -4.47 -5.31
CA GLN A 229 -33.69 -5.76 -5.05
C GLN A 229 -32.72 -6.93 -4.73
N SER A 230 -31.43 -6.80 -5.03
CA SER A 230 -30.44 -7.88 -4.81
C SER A 230 -29.79 -7.84 -3.42
N SER A 231 -30.03 -6.78 -2.65
CA SER A 231 -29.37 -6.53 -1.36
C SER A 231 -30.01 -7.27 -0.18
N GLU A 232 -31.31 -7.58 -0.24
CA GLU A 232 -32.05 -8.24 0.86
C GLU A 232 -31.74 -9.74 1.00
N ARG A 233 -31.33 -10.40 -0.09
CA ARG A 233 -31.27 -11.88 -0.13
C ARG A 233 -29.97 -12.50 0.40
N ARG A 234 -28.97 -11.68 0.75
CA ARG A 234 -27.61 -12.15 1.14
C ARG A 234 -27.25 -11.96 2.62
N GLY A 235 -28.21 -11.53 3.44
CA GLY A 235 -28.02 -11.27 4.86
C GLY A 235 -28.33 -12.48 5.74
N ARG A 236 -27.54 -13.56 5.67
CA ARG A 236 -27.52 -14.62 6.71
C ARG A 236 -26.42 -15.66 6.44
N ARG A 237 -25.17 -15.29 6.68
CA ARG A 237 -24.04 -16.16 7.09
C ARG A 237 -22.78 -15.30 7.18
N PHE A 238 -22.01 -15.49 8.27
CA PHE A 238 -20.92 -14.67 8.82
C PHE A 238 -21.33 -13.52 9.76
N ARG A 239 -21.14 -13.75 11.07
CA ARG A 239 -21.27 -12.76 12.17
C ARG A 239 -20.08 -11.78 12.25
N LEU A 240 -19.09 -11.88 11.36
CA LEU A 240 -17.95 -10.96 11.22
C LEU A 240 -17.83 -10.49 9.78
N ALA A 241 -18.90 -9.90 9.23
CA ALA A 241 -18.81 -9.25 7.93
C ALA A 241 -17.89 -8.01 8.06
N PRO A 242 -16.91 -7.81 7.16
CA PRO A 242 -16.06 -6.62 7.22
C PRO A 242 -16.93 -5.35 7.15
N PRO A 243 -16.51 -4.25 7.81
CA PRO A 243 -17.30 -3.02 7.83
C PRO A 243 -17.50 -2.48 6.42
N SER A 244 -18.60 -1.77 6.20
CA SER A 244 -18.85 -1.07 4.95
C SER A 244 -18.11 0.27 4.92
N LEU A 245 -17.76 0.80 3.74
CA LEU A 245 -17.21 2.16 3.68
C LEU A 245 -18.19 3.22 4.20
N GLY A 246 -19.50 2.95 4.15
CA GLY A 246 -20.52 3.77 4.79
C GLY A 246 -20.38 3.80 6.31
N SER A 247 -20.25 2.64 6.95
CA SER A 247 -20.06 2.55 8.40
C SER A 247 -18.70 3.10 8.85
N VAL A 248 -17.63 2.92 8.07
CA VAL A 248 -16.34 3.59 8.31
C VAL A 248 -16.48 5.10 8.19
N ARG A 249 -17.19 5.61 7.19
CA ARG A 249 -17.44 7.04 7.02
C ARG A 249 -18.30 7.60 8.16
N GLU A 250 -19.27 6.84 8.63
CA GLU A 250 -20.11 7.20 9.78
C GLU A 250 -19.28 7.26 11.07
N ALA A 251 -18.38 6.29 11.26
CA ALA A 251 -17.37 6.31 12.32
C ALA A 251 -16.54 7.60 12.31
N LEU A 252 -16.19 8.07 11.12
CA LEU A 252 -15.43 9.30 10.90
C LEU A 252 -16.31 10.57 10.98
N ARG A 253 -17.61 10.46 11.20
CA ARG A 253 -18.54 11.61 11.24
C ARG A 253 -19.31 11.75 12.54
N ARG A 254 -19.34 10.72 13.39
CA ARG A 254 -19.99 10.72 14.71
C ARG A 254 -19.26 11.59 15.74
N THR A 255 -19.18 12.88 15.49
CA THR A 255 -18.73 13.85 16.49
C THR A 255 -19.95 14.51 17.11
N GLU A 256 -20.48 13.90 18.19
CA GLU A 256 -21.49 14.55 19.07
C GLU A 256 -20.90 15.78 19.79
N ARG A 257 -19.56 15.86 19.82
CA ARG A 257 -18.79 16.98 20.36
C ARG A 257 -17.64 17.33 19.41
N PRO A 258 -17.13 18.57 19.43
CA PRO A 258 -16.02 18.98 18.57
C PRO A 258 -14.75 18.15 18.87
N VAL A 259 -13.97 17.89 17.81
CA VAL A 259 -12.64 17.27 17.92
C VAL A 259 -11.73 18.23 18.69
N THR A 260 -11.10 17.76 19.76
CA THR A 260 -10.21 18.59 20.56
C THR A 260 -8.75 18.26 20.31
N PHE A 261 -7.91 19.28 20.12
CA PHE A 261 -6.46 19.09 19.96
C PHE A 261 -5.81 18.46 21.19
N THR A 262 -6.34 18.73 22.39
CA THR A 262 -5.86 18.15 23.65
C THR A 262 -5.97 16.62 23.64
N TRP A 263 -7.10 16.07 23.21
CA TRP A 263 -7.27 14.61 23.10
C TRP A 263 -6.41 14.00 22.01
N ILE A 264 -6.14 14.72 20.91
CA ILE A 264 -5.21 14.26 19.87
C ILE A 264 -3.78 14.18 20.44
N ALA A 265 -3.32 15.22 21.14
CA ALA A 265 -1.99 15.24 21.72
C ALA A 265 -1.83 14.18 22.83
N PHE A 266 -2.81 14.10 23.74
CA PHE A 266 -2.82 13.08 24.79
C PHE A 266 -2.89 11.67 24.21
N GLY A 267 -3.75 11.44 23.22
CA GLY A 267 -3.86 10.14 22.56
C GLY A 267 -2.58 9.75 21.81
N ALA A 268 -1.85 10.71 21.25
CA ALA A 268 -0.55 10.46 20.65
C ALA A 268 0.47 10.00 21.70
N LEU A 269 0.50 10.65 22.88
CA LEU A 269 1.34 10.22 24.01
C LEU A 269 0.96 8.82 24.50
N VAL A 270 -0.35 8.51 24.61
CA VAL A 270 -0.83 7.16 24.93
C VAL A 270 -0.34 6.15 23.90
N THR A 271 -0.43 6.49 22.61
CA THR A 271 0.02 5.60 21.52
C THR A 271 1.52 5.33 21.62
N VAL A 272 2.33 6.36 21.83
CA VAL A 272 3.78 6.21 22.03
C VAL A 272 4.08 5.40 23.30
N GLY A 273 3.40 5.67 24.41
CA GLY A 273 3.59 4.94 25.67
C GLY A 273 3.24 3.45 25.56
N VAL A 274 2.10 3.11 24.95
CA VAL A 274 1.71 1.72 24.70
C VAL A 274 2.72 1.04 23.79
N MET A 275 3.17 1.70 22.71
CA MET A 275 4.18 1.17 21.79
C MET A 275 5.52 0.91 22.49
N THR A 276 6.02 1.86 23.29
CA THR A 276 7.26 1.67 24.06
C THR A 276 7.12 0.53 25.06
N THR A 277 5.96 0.41 25.72
CA THR A 277 5.70 -0.66 26.69
C THR A 277 5.65 -2.04 26.02
N THR A 278 4.97 -2.18 24.88
CA THR A 278 4.91 -3.46 24.16
C THR A 278 6.27 -3.84 23.58
N LEU A 279 7.04 -2.88 23.08
CA LEU A 279 8.41 -3.11 22.62
C LEU A 279 9.32 -3.55 23.77
N ALA A 280 9.28 -2.86 24.92
CA ALA A 280 10.06 -3.23 26.10
C ALA A 280 9.70 -4.63 26.61
N ALA A 281 8.41 -4.97 26.64
CA ALA A 281 7.93 -6.30 27.00
C ALA A 281 8.42 -7.37 26.01
N ALA A 282 8.41 -7.07 24.71
CA ALA A 282 8.91 -7.98 23.67
C ALA A 282 10.42 -8.21 23.79
N VAL A 283 11.20 -7.18 24.09
CA VAL A 283 12.65 -7.31 24.36
C VAL A 283 12.89 -8.15 25.61
N ALA A 284 12.20 -7.85 26.71
CA ALA A 284 12.33 -8.61 27.96
C ALA A 284 11.96 -10.09 27.79
N LEU A 285 10.88 -10.37 27.04
CA LEU A 285 10.46 -11.73 26.73
C LEU A 285 11.44 -12.42 25.78
N GLY A 286 11.93 -11.71 24.76
CA GLY A 286 12.92 -12.22 23.83
C GLY A 286 14.21 -12.62 24.53
N HIS A 287 14.71 -11.82 25.47
CA HIS A 287 15.87 -12.17 26.29
C HIS A 287 15.65 -13.45 27.10
N ARG A 288 14.43 -13.68 27.64
CA ARG A 288 14.10 -14.92 28.35
C ARG A 288 14.11 -16.16 27.45
N PHE A 289 13.87 -15.98 26.14
CA PHE A 289 13.92 -17.05 25.14
C PHE A 289 15.24 -17.09 24.36
N GLY A 290 16.27 -16.37 24.80
CA GLY A 290 17.59 -16.38 24.17
C GLY A 290 17.66 -15.64 22.82
N VAL A 291 16.75 -14.71 22.55
CA VAL A 291 16.79 -13.87 21.35
C VAL A 291 17.88 -12.80 21.48
N ASP A 292 18.85 -12.82 20.57
CA ASP A 292 19.92 -11.81 20.50
C ASP A 292 19.46 -10.58 19.68
N PHE A 293 19.04 -9.52 20.37
CA PHE A 293 18.68 -8.26 19.71
C PHE A 293 19.89 -7.46 19.20
N ALA A 294 21.11 -7.73 19.67
CA ALA A 294 22.31 -7.08 19.15
C ALA A 294 22.60 -7.50 17.70
N ALA A 295 22.04 -8.63 17.24
CA ALA A 295 22.09 -9.03 15.84
C ALA A 295 21.39 -8.03 14.89
N VAL A 296 20.39 -7.27 15.38
CA VAL A 296 19.71 -6.23 14.60
C VAL A 296 20.64 -5.02 14.38
N ASP A 297 21.41 -4.65 15.41
CA ASP A 297 22.26 -3.46 15.41
C ASP A 297 23.59 -3.68 14.67
N ARG A 298 24.13 -4.91 14.74
CA ARG A 298 25.33 -5.33 13.97
C ARG A 298 25.11 -5.29 12.46
N GLY A 299 23.88 -5.16 12.00
CA GLY A 299 23.56 -4.98 10.58
C GLY A 299 23.81 -6.22 9.73
N ASP A 300 24.03 -7.37 10.35
CA ASP A 300 24.24 -8.61 9.64
C ASP A 300 22.92 -9.03 8.98
N ALA A 301 22.91 -9.15 7.65
CA ALA A 301 21.79 -9.71 6.88
C ALA A 301 21.61 -11.23 7.10
N SER A 302 22.00 -11.71 8.28
CA SER A 302 21.94 -13.11 8.67
C SER A 302 20.50 -13.46 9.09
N ALA A 303 20.14 -14.74 8.94
CA ALA A 303 18.88 -15.27 9.46
C ALA A 303 18.73 -15.01 10.98
N ALA A 304 19.84 -14.79 11.69
CA ALA A 304 19.83 -14.50 13.12
C ALA A 304 19.18 -13.16 13.47
N ALA A 305 19.21 -12.16 12.58
CA ALA A 305 18.53 -10.88 12.78
C ALA A 305 17.01 -10.93 12.48
N ALA A 306 16.53 -11.97 11.81
CA ALA A 306 15.12 -12.04 11.39
C ALA A 306 14.16 -12.22 12.57
N ALA A 307 14.48 -13.13 13.50
CA ALA A 307 13.65 -13.39 14.68
C ALA A 307 13.48 -12.17 15.61
N PRO A 308 14.55 -11.49 16.07
CA PRO A 308 14.41 -10.29 16.90
C PRO A 308 13.65 -9.18 16.15
N LEU A 309 13.93 -8.98 14.86
CA LEU A 309 13.25 -7.97 14.06
C LEU A 309 11.75 -8.25 13.91
N LEU A 310 11.36 -9.49 13.61
CA LEU A 310 9.96 -9.89 13.50
C LEU A 310 9.23 -9.72 14.83
N LEU A 311 9.88 -10.03 15.95
CA LEU A 311 9.32 -9.84 17.29
C LEU A 311 9.07 -8.36 17.60
N LEU A 312 10.04 -7.50 17.31
CA LEU A 312 9.90 -6.03 17.48
C LEU A 312 8.81 -5.47 16.57
N VAL A 313 8.77 -5.88 15.29
CA VAL A 313 7.74 -5.46 14.34
C VAL A 313 6.35 -5.90 14.80
N ALA A 314 6.19 -7.16 15.23
CA ALA A 314 4.92 -7.66 15.74
C ALA A 314 4.46 -6.89 17.00
N ALA A 315 5.38 -6.62 17.92
CA ALA A 315 5.09 -5.87 19.15
C ALA A 315 4.71 -4.40 18.87
N ALA A 316 5.38 -3.74 17.92
CA ALA A 316 5.04 -2.40 17.49
C ALA A 316 3.64 -2.36 16.85
N ILE A 317 3.34 -3.28 15.93
CA ILE A 317 2.03 -3.35 15.26
C ILE A 317 0.90 -3.65 16.26
N ALA A 318 1.14 -4.57 17.21
CA ALA A 318 0.16 -4.95 18.23
C ALA A 318 -0.18 -3.82 19.23
N ALA A 319 0.67 -2.81 19.34
CA ALA A 319 0.42 -1.63 20.19
C ALA A 319 -0.76 -0.79 19.69
N PHE A 320 -0.88 -0.63 18.37
CA PHE A 320 -1.85 0.28 17.76
C PHE A 320 -3.33 -0.06 18.04
N PRO A 321 -3.82 -1.31 17.94
CA PRO A 321 -5.21 -1.59 18.28
C PRO A 321 -5.51 -1.36 19.76
N VAL A 322 -4.56 -1.65 20.66
CA VAL A 322 -4.69 -1.37 22.09
C VAL A 322 -4.74 0.13 22.36
N ALA A 323 -3.81 0.89 21.77
CA ALA A 323 -3.78 2.35 21.88
C ALA A 323 -5.07 2.98 21.34
N GLY A 324 -5.52 2.58 20.15
CA GLY A 324 -6.76 3.07 19.55
C GLY A 324 -7.98 2.82 20.44
N TYR A 325 -8.07 1.62 21.03
CA TYR A 325 -9.12 1.28 21.99
C TYR A 325 -9.08 2.18 23.23
N LEU A 326 -7.90 2.31 23.87
CA LEU A 326 -7.73 3.12 25.07
C LEU A 326 -8.06 4.60 24.83
N VAL A 327 -7.58 5.17 23.72
CA VAL A 327 -7.87 6.57 23.37
C VAL A 327 -9.35 6.77 23.12
N ALA A 328 -10.02 5.86 22.41
CA ALA A 328 -11.47 5.95 22.18
C ALA A 328 -12.28 5.87 23.48
N ARG A 329 -11.87 5.01 24.43
CA ARG A 329 -12.51 4.87 25.74
C ARG A 329 -12.26 6.08 26.64
N ALA A 330 -11.03 6.58 26.67
CA ALA A 330 -10.64 7.72 27.49
C ALA A 330 -11.26 9.02 26.99
N SER A 331 -11.27 9.23 25.67
CA SER A 331 -11.94 10.37 25.08
C SER A 331 -13.46 10.24 25.25
N ALA A 332 -14.03 9.03 25.28
CA ALA A 332 -15.48 8.81 25.21
C ALA A 332 -16.11 9.41 23.94
N THR A 333 -15.34 9.53 22.85
CA THR A 333 -15.88 9.98 21.57
C THR A 333 -16.74 8.91 20.91
N GLY A 334 -17.85 9.33 20.30
CA GLY A 334 -18.61 8.48 19.38
C GLY A 334 -17.93 8.26 18.01
N SER A 335 -16.81 8.94 17.74
CA SER A 335 -16.05 8.84 16.48
C SER A 335 -14.68 8.21 16.68
N VAL A 336 -14.12 7.71 15.58
CA VAL A 336 -12.73 7.23 15.50
C VAL A 336 -11.73 8.33 15.10
N ILE A 337 -12.17 9.59 14.93
CA ILE A 337 -11.29 10.68 14.44
C ILE A 337 -10.19 11.00 15.44
N GLU A 338 -10.53 11.23 16.72
CA GLU A 338 -9.54 11.57 17.74
C GLU A 338 -8.48 10.46 17.90
N PRO A 339 -8.85 9.17 18.03
CA PRO A 339 -7.88 8.07 18.02
C PRO A 339 -7.07 7.95 16.72
N ALA A 340 -7.69 8.15 15.56
CA ALA A 340 -6.99 8.08 14.28
C ALA A 340 -5.96 9.22 14.13
N ALA A 341 -6.36 10.45 14.45
CA ALA A 341 -5.47 11.62 14.43
C ALA A 341 -4.34 11.47 15.46
N SER A 342 -4.64 10.90 16.64
CA SER A 342 -3.65 10.56 17.66
C SER A 342 -2.61 9.57 17.15
N ALA A 343 -3.06 8.48 16.52
CA ALA A 343 -2.17 7.48 15.93
C ALA A 343 -1.34 8.06 14.79
N ALA A 344 -1.93 8.89 13.92
CA ALA A 344 -1.19 9.57 12.86
C ALA A 344 -0.11 10.50 13.43
N LEU A 345 -0.44 11.30 14.45
CA LEU A 345 0.52 12.18 15.11
C LEU A 345 1.65 11.39 15.79
N ALA A 346 1.32 10.28 16.46
CA ALA A 346 2.31 9.39 17.08
C ALA A 346 3.24 8.75 16.05
N ILE A 347 2.69 8.28 14.92
CA ILE A 347 3.47 7.72 13.80
C ILE A 347 4.40 8.78 13.23
N LEU A 348 3.88 9.98 12.91
CA LEU A 348 4.69 11.08 12.36
C LEU A 348 5.78 11.53 13.34
N GLY A 349 5.45 11.70 14.62
CA GLY A 349 6.43 12.04 15.65
C GLY A 349 7.51 10.97 15.79
N SER A 350 7.12 9.69 15.78
CA SER A 350 8.07 8.58 15.82
C SER A 350 8.96 8.55 14.58
N LEU A 351 8.41 8.81 13.38
CA LEU A 351 9.17 8.88 12.14
C LEU A 351 10.20 10.02 12.16
N VAL A 352 9.82 11.19 12.68
CA VAL A 352 10.75 12.33 12.82
C VAL A 352 11.87 12.00 13.79
N LEU A 353 11.55 11.47 14.98
CA LEU A 353 12.55 11.10 15.98
C LEU A 353 13.48 9.99 15.48
N LEU A 354 12.93 8.97 14.81
CA LEU A 354 13.71 7.92 14.16
C LEU A 354 14.55 8.48 13.02
N GLY A 355 14.07 9.48 12.27
CA GLY A 355 14.84 10.12 11.21
C GLY A 355 16.08 10.86 11.71
N LEU A 356 16.02 11.38 12.93
CA LEU A 356 17.16 12.03 13.58
C LEU A 356 18.13 11.02 14.19
N ALA A 357 17.64 9.90 14.73
CA ALA A 357 18.44 8.95 15.50
C ALA A 357 18.92 7.72 14.70
N ALA A 358 18.07 7.20 13.81
CA ALA A 358 18.29 5.97 13.07
C ALA A 358 17.52 6.00 11.72
N PRO A 359 18.10 6.60 10.66
CA PRO A 359 17.45 6.74 9.35
C PRO A 359 16.92 5.43 8.76
N VAL A 360 17.60 4.31 9.06
CA VAL A 360 17.17 2.96 8.70
C VAL A 360 15.81 2.61 9.34
N ALA A 361 15.60 2.97 10.61
CA ALA A 361 14.36 2.67 11.34
C ALA A 361 13.14 3.45 10.81
N VAL A 362 13.35 4.59 10.13
CA VAL A 362 12.30 5.32 9.43
C VAL A 362 11.67 4.47 8.33
N VAL A 363 12.46 3.64 7.65
CA VAL A 363 11.95 2.70 6.64
C VAL A 363 10.92 1.78 7.28
N PHE A 364 11.30 1.14 8.40
CA PHE A 364 10.48 0.19 9.11
C PHE A 364 9.19 0.84 9.59
N ALA A 365 9.30 2.02 10.20
CA ALA A 365 8.13 2.76 10.66
C ALA A 365 7.22 3.20 9.49
N THR A 366 7.79 3.60 8.35
CA THR A 366 7.02 4.03 7.16
C THR A 366 6.27 2.87 6.52
N ALA A 367 6.91 1.71 6.41
CA ALA A 367 6.31 0.48 5.89
C ALA A 367 5.11 0.01 6.73
N LEU A 368 5.24 0.14 8.05
CA LEU A 368 4.24 -0.31 9.00
C LEU A 368 3.14 0.73 9.26
N ALA A 369 3.40 2.01 8.98
CA ALA A 369 2.50 3.12 9.25
C ALA A 369 1.05 2.90 8.74
N PRO A 370 0.80 2.42 7.49
CA PRO A 370 -0.57 2.20 7.02
C PRO A 370 -1.33 1.15 7.83
N ILE A 371 -0.63 0.09 8.27
CA ILE A 371 -1.21 -1.01 9.04
C ILE A 371 -1.44 -0.57 10.46
N ALA A 372 -0.43 0.03 11.07
CA ALA A 372 -0.48 0.63 12.39
C ALA A 372 -1.66 1.59 12.51
N PHE A 373 -1.79 2.52 11.56
CA PHE A 373 -2.92 3.45 11.50
C PHE A 373 -4.27 2.72 11.36
N SER A 374 -4.35 1.72 10.47
CA SER A 374 -5.57 0.93 10.25
C SER A 374 -5.98 0.14 11.49
N LEU A 375 -5.02 -0.47 12.19
CA LEU A 375 -5.24 -1.22 13.42
C LEU A 375 -5.64 -0.29 14.58
N ALA A 376 -5.06 0.90 14.68
CA ALA A 376 -5.49 1.91 15.63
C ALA A 376 -6.96 2.32 15.38
N CYS A 377 -7.34 2.52 14.11
CA CYS A 377 -8.74 2.78 13.77
C CYS A 377 -9.65 1.60 14.11
N ALA A 378 -9.19 0.35 13.92
CA ALA A 378 -9.96 -0.85 14.29
C ALA A 378 -10.13 -0.97 15.81
N GLY A 379 -9.08 -0.73 16.57
CA GLY A 379 -9.12 -0.69 18.04
C GLY A 379 -10.04 0.42 18.55
N ALA A 380 -9.97 1.61 17.95
CA ALA A 380 -10.85 2.72 18.26
C ALA A 380 -12.32 2.36 17.99
N TRP A 381 -12.61 1.76 16.84
CA TRP A 381 -13.94 1.30 16.49
C TRP A 381 -14.50 0.33 17.54
N LEU A 382 -13.71 -0.64 18.00
CA LEU A 382 -14.08 -1.53 19.12
C LEU A 382 -14.34 -0.75 20.42
N GLY A 383 -13.52 0.25 20.74
CA GLY A 383 -13.70 1.10 21.93
C GLY A 383 -14.96 1.96 21.89
N THR A 384 -15.43 2.31 20.69
CA THR A 384 -16.68 3.08 20.48
C THR A 384 -17.94 2.22 20.44
N MET A 385 -17.83 0.89 20.28
CA MET A 385 -18.98 0.01 20.43
C MET A 385 -19.39 -0.03 21.91
N ARG A 386 -20.64 0.32 22.18
CA ARG A 386 -21.25 0.23 23.52
C ARG A 386 -21.85 -1.14 23.74
#